data_AF-A0A3A4S261-F1
#
_entry.id   AF-A0A3A4S261-F1
#
_cell.length_a   1.000
_cell.length_b   1.000
_cell.length_c   1.000
_cell.angle_alpha   90.00
_cell.angle_beta   90.00
_cell.angle_gamma   90.00
#
_symmetry.space_group_name_H-M   'P 1'
#
loop_
_entity.id
_entity.type
_entity.pdbx_description
1 polymer ?
#
loop_
_entity_poly.entity_id
_entity_poly.type
_entity_poly.pdbx_seq_one_letter_code
_entity_poly.pdbx_strand_id
1 'polypeptide(L)'
;MYRILSAVCLAMLVSTSLFAGDKPEGISDLHDQMVPVLQELSENIDALNDIQKQMDNSKASDENYDEKKNIWLSSVLTFSAIGSVCEYEQDLLELFLDLRPQNRMRYVNVRIKSIESSIRQIEIFKEQIAINRLLLGENQSNRSLFELEDHVIGQSLSLLKKGALVIRTIK
;
A
#
# COMPACT_ATOMS: atom_id res chain seq x y z
N MET A 1 15.68 35.96 -47.42
CA MET A 1 15.86 35.62 -45.99
C MET A 1 15.75 34.11 -45.85
N TYR A 2 16.82 33.48 -45.34
CA TYR A 2 17.00 32.11 -44.77
C TYR A 2 15.71 31.27 -44.55
N ARG A 3 15.60 29.94 -44.76
CA ARG A 3 16.48 28.76 -45.05
C ARG A 3 15.54 27.65 -45.61
N ILE A 4 15.79 27.02 -46.76
CA ILE A 4 16.52 25.75 -46.98
C ILE A 4 16.18 24.62 -45.99
N LEU A 5 15.46 23.59 -46.47
CA LEU A 5 15.84 22.15 -46.59
C LEU A 5 14.57 21.28 -46.59
N SER A 6 14.11 20.80 -47.76
CA SER A 6 14.35 19.44 -48.29
C SER A 6 13.63 18.36 -47.45
N ALA A 7 12.42 17.95 -47.82
CA ALA A 7 12.16 16.86 -48.77
C ALA A 7 13.07 15.63 -48.54
N VAL A 8 12.46 14.50 -48.19
CA VAL A 8 12.54 13.24 -48.96
C VAL A 8 11.59 12.22 -48.31
N CYS A 9 10.66 11.73 -49.13
CA CYS A 9 9.86 10.54 -48.90
C CYS A 9 10.75 9.34 -48.58
N LEU A 10 10.42 8.60 -47.51
CA LEU A 10 10.71 7.18 -47.45
C LEU A 10 9.57 6.46 -46.73
N ALA A 11 8.40 6.42 -47.37
CA ALA A 11 7.52 5.29 -47.17
C ALA A 11 8.13 4.14 -47.97
N MET A 12 8.56 3.08 -47.28
CA MET A 12 8.16 1.71 -47.56
C MET A 12 9.14 0.70 -46.92
N LEU A 13 8.51 -0.22 -46.17
CA LEU A 13 8.77 -1.65 -46.20
C LEU A 13 9.95 -2.23 -45.38
N VAL A 14 9.51 -3.06 -44.44
CA VAL A 14 10.18 -4.24 -43.86
C VAL A 14 11.19 -3.99 -42.74
N SER A 15 10.69 -4.08 -41.51
CA SER A 15 11.16 -5.13 -40.61
C SER A 15 10.03 -5.54 -39.67
N THR A 16 9.21 -6.47 -40.16
CA THR A 16 8.68 -7.53 -39.31
C THR A 16 9.85 -8.25 -38.66
N SER A 17 10.13 -7.94 -37.40
CA SER A 17 10.31 -8.98 -36.38
C SER A 17 9.09 -8.83 -35.47
N LEU A 18 8.06 -9.66 -35.57
CA LEU A 18 8.11 -11.03 -35.03
C LEU A 18 9.02 -11.10 -33.80
N PHE A 19 8.75 -10.22 -32.83
CA PHE A 19 8.75 -10.64 -31.44
C PHE A 19 7.29 -10.63 -30.96
N ALA A 20 6.55 -11.63 -31.42
CA ALA A 20 5.92 -12.54 -30.45
C ALA A 20 7.07 -13.22 -29.69
N GLY A 21 7.82 -12.42 -28.94
CA GLY A 21 8.86 -12.87 -28.04
C GLY A 21 8.10 -13.20 -26.79
N ASP A 22 8.10 -14.48 -26.46
CA ASP A 22 7.58 -15.07 -25.24
C ASP A 22 7.50 -14.01 -24.15
N LYS A 23 6.30 -13.80 -23.59
CA LYS A 23 6.17 -13.15 -22.28
C LYS A 23 7.27 -13.78 -21.44
N PRO A 24 8.32 -13.05 -21.03
CA PRO A 24 9.40 -13.67 -20.28
C PRO A 24 8.73 -14.30 -19.08
N GLU A 25 8.88 -15.62 -18.92
CA GLU A 25 7.98 -16.47 -18.14
C GLU A 25 7.83 -16.03 -16.66
N GLY A 26 8.66 -15.09 -16.18
CA GLY A 26 8.53 -14.45 -14.87
C GLY A 26 7.84 -13.06 -14.79
N ILE A 27 7.57 -12.33 -15.89
CA ILE A 27 6.87 -11.02 -15.81
C ILE A 27 5.36 -11.21 -15.68
N SER A 28 4.77 -12.16 -16.42
CA SER A 28 3.34 -12.46 -16.28
C SER A 28 3.07 -12.90 -14.85
N ASP A 29 3.87 -13.82 -14.34
CA ASP A 29 3.74 -14.37 -12.99
C ASP A 29 3.85 -13.30 -11.90
N LEU A 30 4.75 -12.32 -12.06
CA LEU A 30 4.85 -11.20 -11.13
C LEU A 30 3.57 -10.33 -11.11
N HIS A 31 3.06 -9.95 -12.28
CA HIS A 31 1.84 -9.14 -12.36
C HIS A 31 0.63 -9.91 -11.85
N ASP A 32 0.49 -11.17 -12.28
CA ASP A 32 -0.63 -12.05 -11.93
C ASP A 32 -0.70 -12.27 -10.40
N GLN A 33 0.45 -12.30 -9.72
CA GLN A 33 0.51 -12.39 -8.25
C GLN A 33 0.39 -11.04 -7.53
N MET A 34 0.90 -9.94 -8.11
CA MET A 34 0.96 -8.64 -7.43
C MET A 34 -0.32 -7.81 -7.59
N VAL A 35 -1.01 -7.89 -8.73
CA VAL A 35 -2.25 -7.13 -8.97
C VAL A 35 -3.32 -7.41 -7.91
N PRO A 36 -3.60 -8.66 -7.51
CA PRO A 36 -4.53 -8.93 -6.41
C PRO A 36 -4.07 -8.34 -5.09
N VAL A 37 -2.76 -8.35 -4.80
CA VAL A 37 -2.20 -7.75 -3.57
C VAL A 37 -2.45 -6.25 -3.55
N LEU A 38 -2.25 -5.56 -4.68
CA LEU A 38 -2.47 -4.13 -4.79
C LEU A 38 -3.95 -3.77 -4.67
N GLN A 39 -4.84 -4.55 -5.28
CA GLN A 39 -6.28 -4.34 -5.18
C GLN A 39 -6.76 -4.51 -3.74
N GLU A 40 -6.40 -5.63 -3.09
CA GLU A 40 -6.76 -5.88 -1.69
C GLU A 40 -6.15 -4.82 -0.75
N LEU A 41 -4.95 -4.30 -1.05
CA LEU A 41 -4.32 -3.25 -0.26
C LEU A 41 -5.07 -1.91 -0.41
N SER A 42 -5.53 -1.58 -1.63
CA SER A 42 -6.37 -0.42 -1.90
C SER A 42 -7.69 -0.49 -1.13
N GLU A 43 -8.37 -1.65 -1.14
CA GLU A 43 -9.61 -1.86 -0.38
C GLU A 43 -9.37 -1.69 1.13
N ASN A 44 -8.24 -2.16 1.64
CA ASN A 44 -7.86 -1.96 3.03
C ASN A 44 -7.52 -0.50 3.38
N ILE A 45 -6.92 0.26 2.46
CA ILE A 45 -6.67 1.69 2.64
C ILE A 45 -7.99 2.44 2.80
N ASP A 46 -8.98 2.14 1.94
CA ASP A 46 -10.33 2.70 2.06
C ASP A 46 -10.97 2.34 3.40
N ALA A 47 -10.85 1.08 3.84
CA ALA A 47 -11.34 0.63 5.14
C ALA A 47 -10.67 1.34 6.31
N LEU A 48 -9.36 1.58 6.26
CA LEU A 48 -8.62 2.36 7.27
C LEU A 48 -9.14 3.81 7.35
N ASN A 49 -9.38 4.43 6.19
CA ASN A 49 -9.94 5.78 6.09
C ASN A 49 -11.36 5.84 6.68
N ASP A 50 -12.18 4.82 6.46
CA ASP A 50 -13.54 4.76 7.00
C ASP A 50 -13.55 4.50 8.52
N ILE A 51 -12.66 3.66 9.02
CA ILE A 51 -12.44 3.48 10.46
C ILE A 51 -12.01 4.80 11.11
N GLN A 52 -11.09 5.53 10.49
CA GLN A 52 -10.66 6.84 10.98
C GLN A 52 -11.85 7.80 11.12
N LYS A 53 -12.72 7.88 10.11
CA LYS A 53 -13.95 8.71 10.17
C LYS A 53 -14.90 8.24 11.26
N GLN A 54 -15.06 6.93 11.44
CA GLN A 54 -15.91 6.37 12.50
C GLN A 54 -15.37 6.74 13.89
N MET A 55 -14.06 6.65 14.11
CA MET A 55 -13.45 7.13 15.36
C MET A 55 -13.67 8.61 15.58
N ASP A 56 -13.50 9.44 14.54
CA ASP A 56 -13.77 10.88 14.63
C ASP A 56 -15.21 11.19 15.02
N ASN A 57 -16.18 10.40 14.55
CA ASN A 57 -17.58 10.53 14.92
C ASN A 57 -17.87 10.02 16.34
N SER A 58 -17.27 8.89 16.74
CA SER A 58 -17.45 8.29 18.08
C SER A 58 -16.96 9.19 19.21
N LYS A 59 -16.03 10.10 18.93
CA LYS A 59 -15.60 11.16 19.87
C LYS A 59 -16.77 12.00 20.40
N ALA A 60 -17.75 12.30 19.55
CA ALA A 60 -18.88 13.15 19.91
C ALA A 60 -19.88 12.46 20.85
N SER A 61 -19.81 11.12 20.95
CA SER A 61 -20.68 10.30 21.79
C SER A 61 -20.02 9.82 23.10
N ASP A 62 -18.76 10.16 23.37
CA ASP A 62 -18.09 9.80 24.61
C ASP A 62 -18.39 10.83 25.71
N GLU A 63 -19.16 10.43 26.73
CA GLU A 63 -19.55 11.28 27.86
C GLU A 63 -18.33 11.82 28.64
N ASN A 64 -17.18 11.13 28.57
CA ASN A 64 -15.92 11.54 29.20
C ASN A 64 -14.89 12.02 28.17
N TYR A 65 -15.35 12.53 27.02
CA TYR A 65 -14.48 12.95 25.92
C TYR A 65 -13.38 13.92 26.37
N ASP A 66 -13.69 14.91 27.20
CA ASP A 66 -12.70 15.92 27.61
C ASP A 66 -11.51 15.32 28.36
N GLU A 67 -11.73 14.26 29.14
CA GLU A 67 -10.66 13.54 29.84
C GLU A 67 -9.89 12.60 28.90
N LYS A 68 -10.56 12.07 27.87
CA LYS A 68 -10.01 11.07 26.93
C LYS A 68 -9.58 11.63 25.58
N LYS A 69 -9.72 12.94 25.36
CA LYS A 69 -9.53 13.63 24.07
C LYS A 69 -8.20 13.28 23.41
N ASN A 70 -7.11 13.27 24.19
CA ASN A 70 -5.78 13.00 23.67
C ASN A 70 -5.60 11.53 23.25
N ILE A 71 -6.29 10.60 23.90
CA ILE A 71 -6.26 9.18 23.56
C ILE A 71 -7.02 8.93 22.26
N TRP A 72 -8.20 9.57 22.12
CA TRP A 72 -8.98 9.56 20.89
C TRP A 72 -8.21 10.18 19.71
N LEU A 73 -7.56 11.33 19.93
CA LEU A 73 -6.73 11.96 18.92
C LEU A 73 -5.54 11.08 18.52
N SER A 74 -4.84 10.49 19.50
CA SER A 74 -3.74 9.54 19.28
C SER A 74 -4.18 8.36 18.41
N SER A 75 -5.36 7.79 18.67
CA SER A 75 -5.89 6.66 17.90
C SER A 75 -6.15 7.04 16.45
N VAL A 76 -6.84 8.16 16.22
CA VAL A 76 -7.12 8.67 14.87
C VAL A 76 -5.84 8.96 14.09
N LEU A 77 -4.86 9.62 14.70
CA LEU A 77 -3.58 9.92 14.05
C LEU A 77 -2.79 8.65 13.74
N THR A 78 -2.86 7.64 14.60
CA THR A 78 -2.19 6.36 14.39
C THR A 78 -2.80 5.61 13.21
N PHE A 79 -4.13 5.63 13.06
CA PHE A 79 -4.82 5.06 11.89
C PHE A 79 -4.45 5.78 10.60
N SER A 80 -4.47 7.12 10.60
CA SER A 80 -4.05 7.92 9.45
C SER A 80 -2.60 7.61 9.05
N ALA A 81 -1.71 7.40 10.02
CA ALA A 81 -0.33 7.02 9.77
C ALA A 81 -0.21 5.60 9.16
N ILE A 82 -0.98 4.62 9.64
CA ILE A 82 -1.03 3.27 9.03
C ILE A 82 -1.53 3.37 7.58
N GLY A 83 -2.61 4.12 7.33
CA GLY A 83 -3.15 4.36 5.99
C GLY A 83 -2.08 4.94 5.06
N SER A 84 -1.40 6.00 5.51
CA SER A 84 -0.32 6.66 4.74
C SER A 84 0.84 5.71 4.41
N VAL A 85 1.22 4.81 5.33
CA VAL A 85 2.27 3.80 5.07
C VAL A 85 1.80 2.79 4.03
N CYS A 86 0.53 2.36 4.10
CA CYS A 86 -0.04 1.43 3.12
C CYS A 86 -0.14 2.06 1.72
N GLU A 87 -0.63 3.30 1.62
CA GLU A 87 -0.68 4.09 0.38
C GLU A 87 0.72 4.24 -0.23
N TYR A 88 1.71 4.60 0.60
CA TYR A 88 3.09 4.72 0.15
C TYR A 88 3.63 3.41 -0.42
N GLU A 89 3.42 2.26 0.25
CA GLU A 89 3.88 0.97 -0.28
C GLU A 89 3.07 0.52 -1.50
N GLN A 90 1.78 0.86 -1.61
CA GLN A 90 0.99 0.63 -2.82
C GLN A 90 1.59 1.34 -4.03
N ASP A 91 1.77 2.66 -3.95
CA ASP A 91 2.35 3.49 -5.03
C ASP A 91 3.72 2.96 -5.47
N LEU A 92 4.51 2.55 -4.49
CA LEU A 92 5.83 2.01 -4.68
C LEU A 92 5.82 0.64 -5.37
N LEU A 93 4.86 -0.23 -5.03
CA LEU A 93 4.69 -1.52 -5.67
C LEU A 93 4.19 -1.36 -7.11
N GLU A 94 3.24 -0.46 -7.36
CA GLU A 94 2.77 -0.09 -8.69
C GLU A 94 3.93 0.42 -9.56
N LEU A 95 4.68 1.41 -9.07
CA LEU A 95 5.86 1.92 -9.75
C LEU A 95 6.87 0.81 -10.04
N PHE A 96 7.05 -0.13 -9.11
CA PHE A 96 7.98 -1.24 -9.29
C PHE A 96 7.55 -2.21 -10.39
N LEU A 97 6.24 -2.44 -10.56
CA LEU A 97 5.71 -3.24 -11.67
C LEU A 97 5.96 -2.59 -13.04
N ASP A 98 5.80 -1.26 -13.10
CA ASP A 98 6.01 -0.46 -14.32
C ASP A 98 7.48 -0.43 -14.79
N LEU A 99 8.43 -0.76 -13.91
CA LEU A 99 9.83 -0.82 -14.28
C LEU A 99 10.11 -1.92 -15.31
N ARG A 100 11.01 -1.61 -16.25
CA ARG A 100 11.62 -2.62 -17.13
C ARG A 100 12.30 -3.71 -16.28
N PRO A 101 12.30 -4.99 -16.70
CA PRO A 101 12.85 -6.10 -15.92
C PRO A 101 14.28 -5.87 -15.42
N GLN A 102 15.15 -5.38 -16.30
CA GLN A 102 16.54 -5.05 -15.96
C GLN A 102 16.68 -4.01 -14.84
N ASN A 103 15.70 -3.12 -14.71
CA ASN A 103 15.67 -2.10 -13.65
C ASN A 103 15.09 -2.69 -12.37
N ARG A 104 14.03 -3.51 -12.45
CA ARG A 104 13.48 -4.22 -11.28
C ARG A 104 14.56 -4.98 -10.54
N MET A 105 15.37 -5.76 -11.27
CA MET A 105 16.50 -6.52 -10.73
C MET A 105 17.44 -5.69 -9.85
N ARG A 106 17.68 -4.43 -10.21
CA ARG A 106 18.58 -3.53 -9.47
C ARG A 106 17.98 -3.08 -8.14
N TYR A 107 16.66 -3.07 -8.02
CA TYR A 107 15.94 -2.47 -6.90
C TYR A 107 15.18 -3.49 -6.03
N VAL A 108 15.16 -4.78 -6.37
CA VAL A 108 14.52 -5.87 -5.59
C VAL A 108 14.86 -5.76 -4.10
N ASN A 109 16.15 -5.71 -3.76
CA ASN A 109 16.61 -5.66 -2.36
C ASN A 109 16.16 -4.38 -1.63
N VAL A 110 16.12 -3.25 -2.33
CA VAL A 110 15.65 -1.98 -1.76
C VAL A 110 14.15 -2.05 -1.50
N ARG A 111 13.39 -2.59 -2.46
CA ARG A 111 11.94 -2.74 -2.36
C ARG A 111 11.56 -3.67 -1.20
N ILE A 112 12.23 -4.81 -1.03
CA ILE A 112 12.00 -5.73 0.10
C ILE A 112 12.26 -5.02 1.43
N LYS A 113 13.38 -4.30 1.54
CA LYS A 113 13.72 -3.55 2.77
C LYS A 113 12.71 -2.46 3.09
N SER A 114 12.19 -1.76 2.08
CA SER A 114 11.11 -0.77 2.23
C SER A 114 9.90 -1.42 2.90
N ILE A 115 9.39 -2.50 2.30
CA ILE A 115 8.20 -3.20 2.80
C ILE A 115 8.43 -3.76 4.21
N GLU A 116 9.60 -4.36 4.48
CA GLU A 116 9.95 -4.86 5.82
C GLU A 116 10.05 -3.74 6.88
N SER A 117 10.45 -2.55 6.48
CA SER A 117 10.48 -1.38 7.36
C SER A 117 9.05 -0.90 7.64
N SER A 118 8.23 -0.80 6.60
CA SER A 118 6.82 -0.40 6.68
C SER A 118 5.99 -1.38 7.53
N ILE A 119 6.22 -2.69 7.39
CA ILE A 119 5.63 -3.72 8.26
C ILE A 119 5.97 -3.47 9.74
N ARG A 120 7.25 -3.26 10.05
CA ARG A 120 7.69 -2.99 11.43
C ARG A 120 7.07 -1.72 11.99
N GLN A 121 6.95 -0.68 11.17
CA GLN A 121 6.31 0.57 11.58
C GLN A 121 4.82 0.38 11.90
N ILE A 122 4.09 -0.37 11.05
CA ILE A 122 2.68 -0.68 11.30
C ILE A 122 2.51 -1.57 12.55
N GLU A 123 3.42 -2.52 12.79
CA GLU A 123 3.40 -3.33 14.02
C GLU A 123 3.55 -2.45 15.28
N ILE A 124 4.44 -1.46 15.26
CA ILE A 124 4.57 -0.47 16.35
C ILE A 124 3.28 0.36 16.50
N PHE A 125 2.67 0.81 15.40
CA PHE A 125 1.41 1.54 15.43
C PHE A 125 0.26 0.69 16.00
N LYS A 126 0.22 -0.60 15.67
CA LYS A 126 -0.74 -1.55 16.24
C LYS A 126 -0.61 -1.66 17.75
N GLU A 127 0.63 -1.73 18.26
CA GLU A 127 0.88 -1.72 19.71
C GLU A 127 0.40 -0.41 20.37
N GLN A 128 0.63 0.73 19.71
CA GLN A 128 0.15 2.02 20.21
C GLN A 128 -1.38 2.10 20.27
N ILE A 129 -2.08 1.53 19.28
CA ILE A 129 -3.54 1.43 19.29
C ILE A 129 -4.01 0.57 20.46
N ALA A 130 -3.36 -0.58 20.71
CA ALA A 130 -3.70 -1.44 21.84
C ALA A 130 -3.56 -0.68 23.19
N ILE A 131 -2.50 0.11 23.36
CA ILE A 131 -2.34 0.99 24.53
C ILE A 131 -3.49 2.00 24.61
N ASN A 132 -3.83 2.67 23.52
CA ASN A 132 -4.90 3.65 23.51
C ASN A 132 -6.25 3.03 23.91
N ARG A 133 -6.57 1.83 23.40
CA ARG A 133 -7.81 1.10 23.75
C ARG A 133 -7.88 0.78 25.25
N LEU A 134 -6.77 0.31 25.83
CA LEU A 134 -6.69 0.05 27.28
C LEU A 134 -6.97 1.31 28.10
N LEU A 135 -6.46 2.47 27.66
CA LEU A 135 -6.67 3.75 28.33
C LEU A 135 -8.09 4.31 28.15
N LEU A 136 -8.77 4.00 27.05
CA LEU A 136 -10.18 4.38 26.84
C LEU A 136 -11.14 3.60 27.76
N GLY A 137 -10.71 2.45 28.28
CA GLY A 137 -11.53 1.54 29.10
C GLY A 137 -12.50 0.71 28.26
N GLU A 138 -12.99 -0.41 28.81
CA GLU A 138 -13.93 -1.32 28.15
C GLU A 138 -15.31 -0.67 27.99
N ASN A 139 -15.48 0.19 26.98
CA ASN A 139 -16.79 0.64 26.55
C ASN A 139 -17.34 -0.33 25.49
N GLN A 140 -18.38 -1.09 25.83
CA GLN A 140 -18.99 -2.10 24.93
C GLN A 140 -19.41 -1.51 23.57
N SER A 141 -19.74 -0.21 23.52
CA SER A 141 -20.12 0.50 22.30
C SER A 141 -19.01 0.56 21.24
N ASN A 142 -17.74 0.54 21.63
CA ASN A 142 -16.59 0.65 20.71
C ASN A 142 -15.98 -0.70 20.35
N ARG A 143 -16.47 -1.80 20.93
CA ARG A 143 -15.87 -3.12 20.74
C ARG A 143 -15.87 -3.57 19.27
N SER A 144 -16.96 -3.37 18.56
CA SER A 144 -17.06 -3.72 17.13
C SER A 144 -16.08 -2.92 16.28
N LEU A 145 -15.86 -1.64 16.63
CA LEU A 145 -14.86 -0.79 15.98
C LEU A 145 -13.46 -1.35 16.22
N PHE A 146 -13.11 -1.71 17.47
CA PHE A 146 -11.81 -2.28 17.81
C PHE A 146 -11.54 -3.64 17.14
N GLU A 147 -12.56 -4.48 16.98
CA GLU A 147 -12.45 -5.75 16.25
C GLU A 147 -12.21 -5.51 14.75
N LEU A 148 -12.91 -4.54 14.15
CA LEU A 148 -12.72 -4.15 12.75
C LEU A 148 -11.32 -3.55 12.51
N GLU A 149 -10.87 -2.67 13.42
CA GLU A 149 -9.53 -2.12 13.44
C GLU A 149 -8.44 -3.19 13.38
N ASP A 150 -8.50 -4.19 14.27
CA ASP A 150 -7.51 -5.27 14.33
C ASP A 150 -7.52 -6.13 13.07
N HIS A 151 -8.70 -6.38 12.53
CA HIS A 151 -8.88 -7.15 11.31
C HIS A 151 -8.20 -6.45 10.12
N VAL A 152 -8.53 -5.18 9.88
CA VAL A 152 -8.01 -4.43 8.74
C VAL A 152 -6.50 -4.23 8.85
N ILE A 153 -5.98 -3.87 10.03
CA ILE A 153 -4.52 -3.75 10.24
C ILE A 153 -3.83 -5.11 10.00
N GLY A 154 -4.40 -6.19 10.52
CA GLY A 154 -3.87 -7.55 10.34
C GLY A 154 -3.82 -7.95 8.86
N GLN A 155 -4.87 -7.65 8.11
CA GLN A 155 -4.92 -7.89 6.67
C GLN A 155 -3.88 -7.05 5.91
N SER A 156 -3.74 -5.75 6.22
CA SER A 156 -2.74 -4.89 5.57
C SER A 156 -1.32 -5.41 5.80
N LEU A 157 -1.00 -5.84 7.02
CA LEU A 157 0.29 -6.49 7.33
C LEU A 157 0.48 -7.78 6.52
N SER A 158 -0.56 -8.60 6.38
CA SER A 158 -0.52 -9.84 5.60
C SER A 158 -0.26 -9.55 4.12
N LEU A 159 -0.92 -8.54 3.55
CA LEU A 159 -0.77 -8.12 2.17
C LEU A 159 0.63 -7.59 1.88
N LEU A 160 1.17 -6.74 2.75
CA LEU A 160 2.56 -6.27 2.65
C LEU A 160 3.55 -7.44 2.72
N LYS A 161 3.34 -8.40 3.63
CA LYS A 161 4.17 -9.62 3.73
C LYS A 161 4.09 -10.43 2.43
N LYS A 162 2.90 -10.59 1.84
CA LYS A 162 2.67 -11.25 0.55
C LYS A 162 3.38 -10.50 -0.59
N GLY A 163 3.26 -9.18 -0.67
CA GLY A 163 3.96 -8.36 -1.66
C GLY A 163 5.49 -8.53 -1.59
N ALA A 164 6.06 -8.51 -0.38
CA ALA A 164 7.49 -8.77 -0.20
C ALA A 164 7.89 -10.18 -0.64
N LEU A 165 7.06 -11.21 -0.38
CA LEU A 165 7.31 -12.57 -0.85
C LEU A 165 7.28 -12.66 -2.37
N VAL A 166 6.31 -12.03 -3.02
CA VAL A 166 6.21 -11.97 -4.49
C VAL A 166 7.46 -11.31 -5.09
N ILE A 167 7.95 -10.22 -4.51
CA ILE A 167 9.17 -9.56 -5.01
C ILE A 167 10.42 -10.42 -4.81
N ARG A 168 10.49 -11.22 -3.74
CA ARG A 168 11.61 -12.15 -3.49
C ARG A 168 11.72 -13.27 -4.51
N THR A 169 10.68 -13.55 -5.30
CA THR A 169 10.75 -14.58 -6.36
C THR A 169 11.52 -14.09 -7.59
N ILE A 170 11.73 -12.77 -7.71
CA ILE A 170 12.49 -12.16 -8.78
C ILE A 170 13.99 -12.47 -8.57
N LYS A 171 14.54 -13.33 -9.45
CA LYS A 171 15.93 -13.82 -9.41
C LYS A 171 16.90 -12.97 -10.20
#